data_AF-A0A0G2A8F3-F1
#
_entry.id   AF-A0A0G2A8F3-F1
#
_cell.length_a   1.000
_cell.length_b   1.000
_cell.length_c   1.000
_cell.angle_alpha   90.00
_cell.angle_beta   90.00
_cell.angle_gamma   90.00
#
_symmetry.space_group_name_H-M   'P 1'
#
loop_
_entity.id
_entity.type
_entity.pdbx_description
1 polymer ?
#
loop_
_entity_poly.entity_id
_entity_poly.type
_entity_poly.pdbx_seq_one_letter_code
_entity_poly.pdbx_strand_id
1 'polypeptide(L)'
;MSGLLNHLLERVEASEEVTHEAHILQAWYNLQPTVLVTYNRQPFVGMQDRRFRITIDSSLRSVWKPHVLIGQRMHSRCHPNWSVLEMKCNHAIPAWFHEIIQDFQLERTSHSKYALSVEHLRELWEQHS
;
A
#
# COMPACT_ATOMS: atom_id res chain seq x y z
N MET A 1 21.99 2.15 7.67
CA MET A 1 20.71 2.03 6.93
C MET A 1 20.81 1.16 5.66
N SER A 2 22.01 0.86 5.13
CA SER A 2 22.19 -0.05 3.98
C SER A 2 21.63 -1.47 4.20
N GLY A 3 21.72 -1.99 5.43
CA GLY A 3 21.25 -3.34 5.74
C GLY A 3 19.74 -3.56 5.58
N LEU A 4 18.92 -2.50 5.64
CA LEU A 4 17.47 -2.67 5.50
C LEU A 4 17.09 -2.97 4.05
N LEU A 5 17.65 -2.24 3.08
CA LEU A 5 17.35 -2.47 1.67
C LEU A 5 17.79 -3.88 1.26
N ASN A 6 18.99 -4.31 1.66
CA ASN A 6 19.50 -5.65 1.38
C ASN A 6 18.57 -6.72 1.95
N HIS A 7 18.18 -6.58 3.22
CA HIS A 7 17.28 -7.52 3.86
C HIS A 7 15.92 -7.63 3.13
N LEU A 8 15.40 -6.50 2.62
CA LEU A 8 14.16 -6.50 1.86
C LEU A 8 14.32 -7.16 0.50
N LEU A 9 15.41 -6.86 -0.22
CA LEU A 9 15.72 -7.45 -1.53
C LEU A 9 15.93 -8.96 -1.43
N GLU A 10 16.61 -9.44 -0.39
CA GLU A 10 16.74 -10.87 -0.09
C GLU A 10 15.39 -11.52 0.20
N ARG A 11 14.54 -10.88 1.04
CA ARG A 11 13.22 -11.42 1.39
C ARG A 11 12.25 -11.53 0.21
N VAL A 12 12.37 -10.67 -0.79
CA VAL A 12 11.54 -10.74 -2.00
C VAL A 12 12.19 -11.58 -3.10
N GLU A 13 13.32 -12.22 -2.82
CA GLU A 13 14.10 -13.01 -3.77
C GLU A 13 14.38 -12.21 -5.05
N ALA A 14 14.79 -10.94 -4.89
CA ALA A 14 15.07 -10.04 -6.00
C ALA A 14 16.21 -10.61 -6.87
N SER A 15 16.10 -10.44 -8.20
CA SER A 15 17.20 -10.79 -9.11
C SER A 15 18.42 -9.90 -8.86
N GLU A 16 19.59 -10.35 -9.31
CA GLU A 16 20.83 -9.58 -9.22
C GLU A 16 20.69 -8.22 -9.94
N GLU A 17 20.05 -8.21 -11.10
CA GLU A 17 19.76 -7.00 -11.89
C GLU A 17 18.92 -5.99 -11.09
N VAL A 18 17.81 -6.43 -10.50
CA VAL A 18 16.93 -5.59 -9.68
C VAL A 18 17.65 -5.08 -8.44
N THR A 19 18.47 -5.93 -7.82
CA THR A 19 19.27 -5.57 -6.64
C THR A 19 20.29 -4.48 -6.98
N HIS A 20 21.00 -4.63 -8.11
CA HIS A 20 21.96 -3.65 -8.58
C HIS A 20 21.29 -2.30 -8.88
N GLU A 21 20.19 -2.31 -9.63
CA GLU A 21 19.44 -1.09 -9.97
C GLU A 21 18.92 -0.39 -8.71
N ALA A 22 18.36 -1.14 -7.75
CA ALA A 22 17.87 -0.60 -6.48
C ALA A 22 18.98 0.14 -5.70
N HIS A 23 20.20 -0.40 -5.69
CA HIS A 23 21.35 0.25 -5.06
C HIS A 23 21.80 1.52 -5.77
N ILE A 24 21.84 1.50 -7.11
CA ILE A 24 22.13 2.69 -7.92
C ILE A 24 21.12 3.80 -7.58
N LEU A 25 19.83 3.49 -7.64
CA LEU A 25 18.76 4.46 -7.37
C LEU A 25 18.82 4.98 -5.92
N GLN A 26 19.09 4.12 -4.94
CA GLN A 26 19.25 4.53 -3.55
C GLN A 26 20.40 5.53 -3.40
N ALA A 27 21.54 5.27 -4.02
CA ALA A 27 22.71 6.13 -3.95
C ALA A 27 22.49 7.46 -4.67
N TRP A 28 21.99 7.43 -5.91
CA TRP A 28 21.81 8.62 -6.74
C TRP A 28 20.79 9.60 -6.17
N TYR A 29 19.67 9.09 -5.66
CA TYR A 29 18.61 9.93 -5.11
C TYR A 29 18.69 10.12 -3.59
N ASN A 30 19.74 9.59 -2.95
CA ASN A 30 19.90 9.57 -1.49
C ASN A 30 18.61 9.10 -0.78
N LEU A 31 18.03 7.98 -1.25
CA LEU A 31 16.74 7.51 -0.78
C LEU A 31 16.83 7.04 0.67
N GLN A 32 15.92 7.54 1.50
CA GLN A 32 15.80 7.16 2.91
C GLN A 32 14.36 6.69 3.23
N PRO A 33 14.18 5.76 4.17
CA PRO A 33 12.85 5.39 4.65
C PRO A 33 12.06 6.63 5.12
N THR A 34 10.98 6.95 4.40
CA THR A 34 10.24 8.22 4.60
C THR A 34 8.88 7.99 5.25
N VAL A 35 8.10 7.03 4.77
CA VAL A 35 6.82 6.63 5.38
C VAL A 35 6.77 5.11 5.42
N LEU A 36 6.38 4.55 6.57
CA LEU A 36 5.94 3.17 6.66
C LEU A 36 4.42 3.12 6.63
N VAL A 37 3.87 2.36 5.68
CA VAL A 37 2.44 2.14 5.50
C VAL A 37 2.09 0.71 5.88
N THR A 38 1.08 0.56 6.73
CA THR A 38 0.59 -0.74 7.23
C THR A 38 -0.92 -0.81 7.04
N TYR A 39 -1.44 -1.99 6.75
CA TYR A 39 -2.87 -2.21 6.51
C TYR A 39 -3.20 -3.69 6.70
N ASN A 40 -4.47 -3.99 6.93
CA ASN A 40 -4.99 -5.35 6.98
C ASN A 40 -5.57 -5.70 5.61
N ARG A 41 -5.02 -6.72 4.95
CA ARG A 41 -5.46 -7.17 3.62
C ARG A 41 -6.32 -8.42 3.72
N GLN A 42 -7.50 -8.38 3.09
CA GLN A 42 -8.37 -9.54 2.91
C GLN A 42 -8.49 -9.85 1.40
N PRO A 43 -7.85 -10.93 0.90
CA PRO A 43 -7.94 -11.32 -0.49
C PRO A 43 -9.13 -12.23 -0.76
N PHE A 44 -9.78 -12.03 -1.92
CA PHE A 44 -10.80 -12.93 -2.45
C PHE A 44 -10.53 -13.24 -3.91
N VAL A 45 -10.90 -14.45 -4.32
CA VAL A 45 -10.76 -14.94 -5.70
C VAL A 45 -12.13 -15.39 -6.18
N GLY A 46 -12.47 -15.03 -7.42
CA GLY A 46 -13.72 -15.44 -8.04
C GLY A 46 -13.90 -16.96 -8.00
N MET A 47 -15.11 -17.39 -7.62
CA MET A 47 -15.43 -18.82 -7.56
C MET A 47 -15.44 -19.46 -8.95
N GLN A 48 -15.98 -18.73 -9.94
CA GLN A 48 -16.10 -19.21 -11.33
C GLN A 48 -14.92 -18.81 -12.21
N ASP A 49 -14.45 -17.56 -12.11
CA ASP A 49 -13.23 -17.09 -12.81
C ASP A 49 -12.14 -16.72 -11.80
N ARG A 50 -11.09 -17.55 -11.72
CA ARG A 50 -9.93 -17.34 -10.84
C ARG A 50 -9.07 -16.12 -11.22
N ARG A 51 -9.30 -15.54 -12.40
CA ARG A 51 -8.66 -14.29 -12.86
C ARG A 51 -9.37 -13.06 -12.33
N PHE A 52 -10.63 -13.18 -11.91
CA PHE A 52 -11.30 -12.15 -11.13
C PHE A 52 -10.82 -12.22 -9.68
N ARG A 53 -10.21 -11.14 -9.19
CA ARG A 53 -9.69 -11.06 -7.82
C ARG A 53 -10.05 -9.71 -7.23
N ILE A 54 -10.38 -9.71 -5.95
CA ILE A 54 -10.58 -8.49 -5.19
C ILE A 54 -9.74 -8.56 -3.92
N THR A 55 -9.29 -7.40 -3.44
CA THR A 55 -8.69 -7.27 -2.11
C THR A 55 -9.33 -6.11 -1.39
N ILE A 56 -9.67 -6.32 -0.13
CA ILE A 56 -10.10 -5.26 0.79
C ILE A 56 -8.91 -4.93 1.68
N ASP A 57 -8.40 -3.71 1.56
CA ASP A 57 -7.33 -3.19 2.40
C ASP A 57 -7.95 -2.21 3.41
N SER A 58 -7.96 -2.60 4.68
CA SER A 58 -8.59 -1.85 5.78
C SER A 58 -7.56 -1.42 6.83
N SER A 59 -7.96 -0.53 7.74
CA SER A 59 -7.11 -0.06 8.85
C SER A 59 -5.77 0.50 8.36
N LEU A 60 -5.80 1.28 7.28
CA LEU A 60 -4.62 1.92 6.72
C LEU A 60 -3.98 2.82 7.78
N ARG A 61 -2.69 2.61 8.02
CA ARG A 61 -1.94 3.19 9.12
C ARG A 61 -0.58 3.61 8.63
N SER A 62 -0.14 4.81 9.00
CA SER A 62 1.13 5.35 8.56
C SER A 62 1.95 5.94 9.70
N VAL A 63 3.26 5.97 9.51
CA VAL A 63 4.21 6.64 10.41
C VAL A 63 5.32 7.29 9.60
N TRP A 64 5.68 8.52 9.98
CA TRP A 64 6.77 9.25 9.36
C TRP A 64 8.14 8.78 9.86
N LYS A 65 9.12 8.71 8.95
CA LYS A 65 10.53 8.34 9.20
C LYS A 65 10.66 7.17 10.20
N PRO A 66 10.26 5.95 9.80
CA PRO A 66 10.35 4.79 10.68
C PRO A 66 11.81 4.51 11.07
N HIS A 67 12.11 4.45 12.37
CA HIS A 67 13.44 4.00 12.85
C HIS A 67 13.51 2.47 12.96
N VAL A 68 12.36 1.80 13.02
CA VAL A 68 12.22 0.33 13.07
C VAL A 68 10.99 -0.05 12.24
N LEU A 69 11.04 -1.15 11.50
CA LEU A 69 9.92 -1.64 10.68
C LEU A 69 8.92 -2.50 11.46
N ILE A 70 9.34 -3.09 12.59
CA ILE A 70 8.57 -4.03 13.40
C ILE A 70 8.49 -3.47 14.82
N GLY A 71 7.30 -3.52 15.43
CA GLY A 71 7.06 -3.10 16.82
C GLY A 71 5.87 -2.17 16.98
N GLN A 72 5.46 -1.93 18.23
CA GLN A 72 4.37 -0.99 18.54
C GLN A 72 4.88 0.45 18.40
N ARG A 73 4.29 1.18 17.44
CA ARG A 73 4.39 2.64 17.35
C ARG A 73 3.00 3.26 17.40
N MET A 74 2.93 4.54 17.73
CA MET A 74 1.72 5.34 17.49
C MET A 74 1.58 5.53 15.98
N HIS A 75 0.92 4.59 15.33
CA HIS A 75 0.55 4.73 13.92
C HIS A 75 -0.67 5.64 13.82
N SER A 76 -0.59 6.64 12.94
CA SER A 76 -1.77 7.43 12.63
C SER A 76 -2.66 6.64 11.67
N ARG A 77 -3.97 6.63 11.92
CA ARG A 77 -4.94 5.98 11.01
C ARG A 77 -5.16 6.91 9.82
N CYS A 78 -4.71 6.47 8.65
CA CYS A 78 -5.07 7.11 7.39
C CYS A 78 -6.54 6.79 7.15
N HIS A 79 -7.40 7.79 7.28
CA HIS A 79 -8.84 7.72 7.08
C HIS A 79 -9.57 6.54 7.79
N PRO A 80 -10.04 6.73 9.02
CA PRO A 80 -10.66 5.66 9.80
C PRO A 80 -12.01 5.16 9.27
N ASN A 81 -12.65 5.88 8.34
CA ASN A 81 -14.04 5.66 7.96
C ASN A 81 -14.23 4.90 6.65
N TRP A 82 -13.17 4.54 5.93
CA TRP A 82 -13.27 3.82 4.67
C TRP A 82 -12.18 2.75 4.51
N SER A 83 -12.40 1.83 3.57
CA SER A 83 -11.45 0.78 3.18
C SER A 83 -11.24 0.83 1.68
N VAL A 84 -10.05 0.44 1.23
CA VAL A 84 -9.72 0.41 -0.20
C VAL A 84 -10.14 -0.94 -0.76
N LEU A 85 -11.04 -0.95 -1.75
CA LEU A 85 -11.32 -2.13 -2.56
C LEU A 85 -10.50 -2.05 -3.86
N GLU A 86 -9.59 -3.00 -4.06
CA GLU A 86 -8.82 -3.14 -5.29
C GLU A 86 -9.34 -4.37 -6.05
N MET A 87 -9.68 -4.18 -7.32
CA MET A 87 -10.23 -5.22 -8.19
C MET A 87 -9.28 -5.46 -9.37
N LYS A 88 -9.06 -6.73 -9.69
CA LYS A 88 -8.26 -7.19 -10.83
C LYS A 88 -9.11 -8.11 -11.70
N CYS A 89 -9.23 -7.76 -12.97
CA CYS A 89 -9.91 -8.54 -14.00
C CYS A 89 -9.19 -8.36 -15.34
N ASN A 90 -9.19 -9.38 -16.19
CA ASN A 90 -8.47 -9.32 -17.47
C ASN A 90 -9.22 -8.59 -18.58
N HIS A 91 -10.55 -8.76 -18.65
CA HIS A 91 -11.35 -8.27 -19.79
C HIS A 91 -12.51 -7.39 -19.33
N ALA A 92 -13.38 -7.94 -18.48
CA ALA A 92 -14.56 -7.26 -18.00
C ALA A 92 -14.82 -7.57 -16.53
N ILE A 93 -15.54 -6.67 -15.87
CA ILE A 93 -16.05 -6.86 -14.53
C ILE A 93 -17.24 -7.82 -14.62
N PRO A 94 -17.34 -8.85 -13.76
CA PRO A 94 -18.50 -9.73 -13.73
C PRO A 94 -19.79 -8.94 -13.45
N ALA A 95 -20.90 -9.30 -14.10
CA ALA A 95 -22.19 -8.62 -13.94
C ALA A 95 -22.65 -8.54 -12.47
N TRP A 96 -22.52 -9.63 -11.72
CA TRP A 96 -22.85 -9.66 -10.29
C TRP A 96 -22.00 -8.69 -9.44
N PHE A 97 -20.79 -8.33 -9.89
CA PHE A 97 -19.94 -7.38 -9.19
C PHE A 97 -20.27 -5.92 -9.57
N HIS A 98 -20.86 -5.70 -10.74
CA HIS A 98 -21.42 -4.39 -11.08
C HIS A 98 -22.53 -3.98 -10.12
N GLU A 99 -23.38 -4.92 -9.71
CA GLU A 99 -24.42 -4.69 -8.70
C GLU A 99 -23.80 -4.25 -7.37
N ILE A 100 -22.74 -4.93 -6.91
CA ILE A 100 -22.01 -4.55 -5.68
C ILE A 100 -21.42 -3.13 -5.79
N ILE A 101 -20.85 -2.76 -6.93
CA ILE A 101 -20.32 -1.40 -7.13
C ILE A 101 -21.43 -0.36 -6.97
N GLN A 102 -22.63 -0.65 -7.48
CA GLN A 102 -23.78 0.26 -7.40
C GLN A 102 -24.38 0.30 -5.99
N ASP A 103 -24.61 -0.85 -5.38
CA ASP A 103 -25.23 -0.97 -4.05
C ASP A 103 -24.41 -0.29 -2.96
N PHE A 104 -23.08 -0.40 -3.04
CA PHE A 104 -22.16 0.23 -2.09
C PHE A 104 -21.68 1.61 -2.55
N GLN A 105 -22.19 2.13 -3.67
CA GLN A 105 -21.82 3.43 -4.25
C GLN A 105 -20.29 3.60 -4.34
N LEU A 106 -19.59 2.56 -4.81
CA LEU A 106 -18.13 2.54 -4.80
C LEU A 106 -17.58 3.59 -5.77
N GLU A 107 -16.75 4.48 -5.23
CA GLU A 107 -16.06 5.49 -6.02
C GLU A 107 -14.76 4.94 -6.58
N ARG A 108 -14.57 5.08 -7.90
CA ARG A 108 -13.30 4.73 -8.55
C ARG A 108 -12.30 5.85 -8.32
N THR A 109 -11.22 5.53 -7.60
CA THR A 109 -10.11 6.46 -7.37
C THR A 109 -8.78 5.86 -7.81
N SER A 110 -7.78 6.73 -8.06
CA SER A 110 -6.43 6.33 -8.51
C SER A 110 -5.34 6.66 -7.48
N HIS A 111 -5.67 6.61 -6.19
CA HIS A 111 -4.71 6.96 -5.15
C HIS A 111 -3.81 5.79 -4.79
N SER A 112 -2.51 6.06 -4.64
CA SER A 112 -1.59 5.10 -4.05
C SER A 112 -1.66 5.16 -2.52
N LYS A 113 -1.52 4.01 -1.85
CA LYS A 113 -1.44 3.93 -0.38
C LYS A 113 -0.32 4.81 0.18
N TYR A 114 0.78 4.96 -0.57
CA TYR A 114 1.90 5.81 -0.21
C TYR A 114 1.52 7.30 -0.28
N ALA A 115 0.94 7.76 -1.39
CA ALA A 115 0.53 9.16 -1.55
C ALA A 115 -0.47 9.57 -0.47
N LEU A 116 -1.52 8.78 -0.25
CA LEU A 116 -2.50 9.01 0.81
C LEU A 116 -1.85 9.11 2.20
N SER A 117 -0.87 8.25 2.47
CA SER A 117 -0.18 8.25 3.75
C SER A 117 0.72 9.46 3.93
N VAL A 118 1.38 9.92 2.86
CA VAL A 118 2.22 11.13 2.89
C VAL A 118 1.37 12.38 3.09
N GLU A 119 0.25 12.49 2.37
CA GLU A 119 -0.70 13.59 2.47
C GLU A 119 -1.28 13.69 3.88
N HIS A 120 -1.84 12.59 4.39
CA HIS A 120 -2.36 12.50 5.76
C HIS A 120 -1.33 12.87 6.84
N LEU A 121 -0.09 12.39 6.72
CA LEU A 121 0.96 12.72 7.69
C LEU A 121 1.42 14.18 7.60
N ARG A 122 1.39 14.79 6.41
CA ARG A 122 1.70 16.22 6.23
C ARG A 122 0.65 17.09 6.90
N GLU A 123 -0.63 16.82 6.63
CA GLU A 123 -1.75 17.55 7.25
C GLU A 123 -1.71 17.47 8.79
N LEU A 124 -1.44 16.28 9.33
CA LEU A 124 -1.31 16.11 10.78
C LEU A 124 -0.16 16.92 11.38
N TRP A 125 0.96 17.03 10.67
CA TRP A 125 2.07 17.84 11.14
C TRP A 125 1.79 19.34 11.09
N GLU A 126 1.11 19.81 10.06
CA GLU A 126 0.72 21.22 9.94
C GLU A 126 -0.28 21.63 11.04
N GLN A 127 -1.13 20.72 11.50
CA GLN A 127 -2.10 20.99 12.58
C GLN A 127 -1.48 21.04 14.00
N HIS A 128 -0.29 20.47 14.19
CA HIS A 128 0.38 20.37 15.50
C HIS A 128 1.67 21.19 15.58
N SER A 129 1.98 21.99 14.55
CA SER A 129 3.11 22.93 14.49
C SER A 129 2.63 24.36 14.73
#